data_AF-A0A3D3ICN6-F1
#
_entry.id   AF-A0A3D3ICN6-F1
#
_cell.length_a   1.000
_cell.length_b   1.000
_cell.length_c   1.000
_cell.angle_alpha   90.00
_cell.angle_beta   90.00
_cell.angle_gamma   90.00
#
_symmetry.space_group_name_H-M   'P 1'
#
loop_
_entity.id
_entity.type
_entity.pdbx_description
1 polymer ?
#
loop_
_entity_poly.entity_id
_entity_poly.type
_entity_poly.pdbx_seq_one_letter_code
_entity_poly.pdbx_strand_id
1 'polypeptide(L)'
;APLHVKYRIKRIVVSTYQSVTGTGKDAVDQMMSERNGSKELKVYPHPIDMNILPHIDSFLDNGYTKEEMKMVNETKKIMGDQSINLTATTVRVPAIGGHSEAV
;
A
#
# COMPACT_ATOMS: atom_id res chain seq x y z
N ALA A 1 14.63 -10.69 11.47
CA ALA A 1 14.74 -10.99 10.01
C ALA A 1 16.19 -11.21 9.58
N PRO A 2 16.50 -12.12 8.63
CA PRO A 2 17.86 -12.53 8.29
C PRO A 2 18.81 -11.39 7.88
N LEU A 3 18.37 -10.47 7.02
CA LEU A 3 19.18 -9.33 6.59
C LEU A 3 19.48 -8.36 7.74
N HIS A 4 18.50 -8.09 8.61
CA HIS A 4 18.69 -7.24 9.77
C HIS A 4 19.62 -7.89 10.81
N VAL A 5 19.53 -9.21 11.04
CA VAL A 5 20.44 -9.93 11.94
C VAL A 5 21.88 -9.87 11.43
N LYS A 6 22.08 -10.05 10.12
CA LYS A 6 23.42 -10.09 9.53
C LYS A 6 24.07 -8.72 9.33
N TYR A 7 23.29 -7.73 8.90
CA TYR A 7 23.85 -6.44 8.43
C TYR A 7 23.34 -5.22 9.19
N ARG A 8 22.37 -5.37 10.11
CA ARG A 8 21.73 -4.29 10.87
C ARG A 8 21.25 -3.13 9.97
N ILE A 9 20.00 -3.26 9.52
CA ILE A 9 19.33 -2.26 8.68
C ILE A 9 19.22 -0.93 9.43
N LYS A 10 19.65 0.16 8.79
CA LYS A 10 19.53 1.53 9.32
C LYS A 10 18.38 2.31 8.70
N ARG A 11 18.10 2.06 7.42
CA ARG A 11 17.07 2.74 6.65
C ARG A 11 16.40 1.81 5.65
N ILE A 12 15.09 1.96 5.47
CA ILE A 12 14.28 1.32 4.45
C ILE A 12 13.53 2.43 3.69
N VAL A 13 13.54 2.34 2.36
CA VAL A 13 12.70 3.15 1.47
C VAL A 13 11.92 2.16 0.63
N VAL A 14 10.60 2.15 0.76
CA VAL A 14 9.75 1.17 0.07
C VAL A 14 8.66 1.85 -0.73
N SER A 15 8.42 1.35 -1.94
CA SER A 15 7.24 1.68 -2.74
C SER A 15 6.41 0.42 -2.96
N THR A 16 5.16 0.43 -2.49
CA THR A 16 4.28 -0.74 -2.55
C THR A 16 3.28 -0.62 -3.70
N TYR A 17 3.07 -1.71 -4.41
CA TYR A 17 2.07 -1.89 -5.45
C TYR A 17 1.01 -2.85 -4.90
N GLN A 18 0.05 -2.31 -4.17
CA GLN A 18 -0.97 -3.11 -3.51
C GLN A 18 -2.13 -3.41 -4.46
N SER A 19 -2.55 -4.67 -4.51
CA SER A 19 -3.67 -5.13 -5.35
C SER A 19 -5.03 -4.62 -4.85
N VAL A 20 -6.01 -4.55 -5.76
CA VAL A 20 -7.39 -4.18 -5.41
C VAL A 20 -8.07 -5.16 -4.46
N THR A 21 -7.63 -6.42 -4.45
CA THR A 21 -8.12 -7.45 -3.53
C THR A 21 -7.86 -7.10 -2.07
N GLY A 22 -6.87 -6.25 -1.77
CA GLY A 22 -6.62 -5.77 -0.40
C GLY A 22 -7.75 -4.91 0.18
N THR A 23 -8.57 -4.29 -0.68
CA THR A 23 -9.75 -3.52 -0.27
C THR A 23 -11.03 -4.38 -0.19
N GLY A 24 -10.98 -5.61 -0.70
CA GLY A 24 -12.09 -6.55 -0.68
C GLY A 24 -12.82 -6.68 -2.02
N LYS A 25 -13.90 -7.48 -2.03
CA LYS A 25 -14.62 -7.88 -3.24
C LYS A 25 -15.19 -6.69 -4.01
N ASP A 26 -15.81 -5.73 -3.32
CA ASP A 26 -16.48 -4.60 -3.97
C ASP A 26 -15.50 -3.74 -4.78
N ALA A 27 -14.23 -3.64 -4.37
CA ALA A 27 -13.19 -2.94 -5.11
C ALA A 27 -12.78 -3.69 -6.39
N VAL A 28 -12.80 -5.03 -6.35
CA VAL A 28 -12.60 -5.87 -7.55
C VAL A 28 -13.77 -5.67 -8.51
N ASP A 29 -15.00 -5.68 -7.98
CA ASP A 29 -16.21 -5.47 -8.76
C ASP A 29 -16.22 -4.07 -9.40
N GLN A 30 -15.80 -3.03 -8.68
CA GLN A 30 -15.59 -1.70 -9.25
C GLN A 30 -14.61 -1.73 -10.42
N MET A 31 -13.40 -2.27 -10.24
CA MET A 31 -12.38 -2.32 -11.29
C MET A 31 -12.88 -3.04 -12.55
N MET A 32 -13.57 -4.16 -12.38
CA MET A 32 -14.12 -4.94 -13.50
C MET A 32 -15.29 -4.21 -14.18
N SER A 33 -16.11 -3.48 -13.43
CA SER A 33 -17.18 -2.65 -13.96
C SER A 33 -16.61 -1.49 -14.82
N GLU A 34 -15.58 -0.82 -14.31
CA GLU A 34 -14.85 0.25 -15.03
C GLU A 34 -14.23 -0.26 -16.33
N ARG A 35 -13.63 -1.46 -16.29
CA ARG A 35 -13.07 -2.11 -17.48
C ARG A 35 -14.12 -2.40 -18.57
N ASN A 36 -15.35 -2.66 -18.16
CA ASN A 36 -16.49 -2.85 -19.07
C ASN A 36 -17.17 -1.54 -19.48
N GLY A 37 -16.63 -0.38 -19.06
CA GLY A 37 -17.13 0.96 -19.41
C GLY A 37 -18.18 1.54 -18.46
N SER A 38 -18.52 0.86 -17.36
CA SER A 38 -19.45 1.36 -16.35
C SER A 38 -18.73 2.00 -15.16
N LYS A 39 -19.25 3.12 -14.65
CA LYS A 39 -18.67 3.86 -13.50
C LYS A 39 -19.63 4.00 -12.33
N GLU A 40 -20.58 3.07 -12.23
CA GLU A 40 -21.64 3.10 -11.21
C GLU A 40 -21.12 2.69 -9.82
N LEU A 41 -20.19 1.74 -9.76
CA LEU A 41 -19.58 1.30 -8.51
C LEU A 41 -18.47 2.27 -8.10
N LYS A 42 -18.53 2.77 -6.86
CA LYS A 42 -17.57 3.75 -6.32
C LYS A 42 -17.15 3.39 -4.90
N VAL A 43 -16.20 2.47 -4.80
CA VAL A 43 -15.43 2.17 -3.57
C VAL A 43 -14.25 3.13 -3.44
N TYR A 44 -13.49 3.35 -4.53
CA TYR A 44 -12.42 4.35 -4.57
C TYR A 44 -12.94 5.72 -4.99
N PRO A 45 -12.29 6.82 -4.53
CA PRO A 45 -12.67 8.19 -4.91
C PRO A 45 -12.42 8.48 -6.41
N HIS A 46 -11.55 7.69 -7.05
CA HIS A 46 -11.19 7.82 -8.46
C HIS A 46 -11.23 6.44 -9.13
N PRO A 47 -11.40 6.38 -10.47
CA PRO A 47 -11.31 5.13 -11.20
C PRO A 47 -9.98 4.43 -10.97
N ILE A 48 -10.04 3.12 -10.76
CA ILE A 48 -8.87 2.28 -10.50
C ILE A 48 -8.47 1.46 -11.72
N ASP A 49 -9.39 1.11 -12.63
CA ASP A 49 -9.02 0.38 -13.84
C ASP A 49 -8.07 1.21 -14.72
N MET A 50 -6.98 0.56 -15.15
CA MET A 50 -5.87 1.20 -15.89
C MET A 50 -5.27 2.45 -15.21
N ASN A 51 -5.41 2.58 -13.88
CA ASN A 51 -4.93 3.72 -13.12
C ASN A 51 -4.18 3.29 -11.85
N ILE A 52 -3.41 4.19 -11.25
CA ILE A 52 -2.67 3.97 -10.00
C ILE A 52 -3.07 5.06 -9.01
N LEU A 53 -3.50 4.67 -7.81
CA LEU A 53 -3.95 5.62 -6.78
C LEU A 53 -2.93 5.69 -5.64
N PRO A 54 -2.24 6.84 -5.43
CA PRO A 54 -1.32 7.03 -4.32
C PRO A 54 -2.06 7.44 -3.03
N HIS A 55 -3.07 6.65 -2.66
CA HIS A 55 -3.93 6.92 -1.51
C HIS A 55 -4.51 5.60 -1.00
N ILE A 56 -3.91 5.06 0.07
CA ILE A 56 -4.40 3.87 0.75
C ILE A 56 -4.67 4.19 2.21
N ASP A 57 -5.93 4.01 2.62
CA ASP A 57 -6.44 4.52 3.90
C ASP A 57 -6.33 6.05 3.98
N SER A 58 -6.67 6.64 5.11
CA SER A 58 -6.79 8.07 5.35
C SER A 58 -5.43 8.76 5.51
N PHE A 59 -5.34 10.01 5.05
CA PHE A 59 -4.21 10.89 5.35
C PHE A 59 -4.12 11.24 6.84
N LEU A 60 -2.91 11.46 7.29
CA LEU A 60 -2.53 11.94 8.62
C LEU A 60 -1.94 13.35 8.52
N ASP A 61 -1.81 14.03 9.67
CA ASP A 61 -1.34 15.43 9.73
C ASP A 61 0.09 15.62 9.21
N ASN A 62 0.90 14.56 9.18
CA ASN A 62 2.26 14.58 8.66
C ASN A 62 2.34 14.41 7.13
N GLY A 63 1.20 14.33 6.44
CA GLY A 63 1.12 14.17 4.98
C GLY A 63 1.23 12.73 4.49
N TYR A 64 1.53 11.76 5.37
CA TYR A 64 1.48 10.33 5.03
C TYR A 64 0.06 9.79 5.19
N THR A 65 -0.23 8.68 4.52
CA THR A 65 -1.41 7.86 4.76
C THR A 65 -1.22 6.93 5.95
N LYS A 66 -2.33 6.46 6.53
CA LYS A 66 -2.29 5.45 7.60
C LYS A 66 -1.58 4.17 7.19
N GLU A 67 -1.75 3.72 5.94
CA GLU A 67 -1.07 2.51 5.46
C GLU A 67 0.45 2.70 5.41
N GLU A 68 0.94 3.86 4.99
CA GLU A 68 2.38 4.18 5.03
C GLU A 68 2.91 4.21 6.46
N MET A 69 2.19 4.85 7.39
CA MET A 69 2.61 4.88 8.79
C MET A 69 2.48 3.53 9.50
N LYS A 70 1.55 2.69 9.06
CA LYS A 70 1.45 1.30 9.53
C LYS A 70 2.70 0.51 9.17
N MET A 71 3.21 0.63 7.93
CA MET A 71 4.49 0.04 7.53
C MET A 71 5.64 0.46 8.45
N VAL A 72 5.72 1.75 8.79
CA VAL A 72 6.74 2.29 9.72
C VAL A 72 6.61 1.68 11.10
N ASN A 73 5.41 1.77 11.69
CA ASN A 73 5.16 1.43 13.09
C ASN A 73 5.22 -0.08 13.34
N GLU A 74 4.60 -0.86 12.46
CA GLU A 74 4.59 -2.33 12.57
C GLU A 74 5.99 -2.90 12.35
N THR A 75 6.77 -2.37 11.40
CA THR A 75 8.16 -2.82 11.20
C THR A 75 8.99 -2.62 12.47
N LYS A 76 8.95 -1.43 13.08
CA LYS A 76 9.68 -1.15 14.34
C LYS A 76 9.22 -2.06 15.47
N LYS A 77 7.91 -2.27 15.61
CA LYS A 77 7.32 -3.13 16.65
C LYS A 77 7.72 -4.60 16.47
N ILE A 78 7.61 -5.14 15.26
CA ILE A 78 7.90 -6.55 14.94
C ILE A 78 9.40 -6.84 15.02
N MET A 79 10.24 -5.92 14.52
CA MET A 79 11.70 -6.06 14.58
C MET A 79 12.26 -5.81 15.99
N GLY A 80 11.49 -5.17 16.88
CA GLY A 80 11.95 -4.80 18.22
C GLY A 80 13.06 -3.74 18.21
N ASP A 81 13.12 -2.91 17.15
CA ASP A 81 14.20 -1.94 16.93
C ASP A 81 13.63 -0.59 16.47
N GLN A 82 13.69 0.40 17.38
CA GLN A 82 13.20 1.76 17.12
C GLN A 82 14.17 2.61 16.29
N SER A 83 15.42 2.15 16.12
CA SER A 83 16.46 2.88 15.37
C SER A 83 16.31 2.76 13.85
N ILE A 84 15.48 1.81 13.36
CA ILE A 84 15.21 1.63 11.93
C ILE A 84 14.43 2.84 11.41
N ASN A 85 15.04 3.59 10.48
CA ASN A 85 14.34 4.64 9.76
C ASN A 85 13.58 4.04 8.58
N LEU A 86 12.28 4.32 8.44
CA LEU A 86 11.48 3.81 7.34
C LEU A 86 10.66 4.95 6.73
N THR A 87 10.63 5.01 5.41
CA THR A 87 9.62 5.76 4.66
C THR A 87 8.99 4.84 3.64
N ALA A 88 7.68 4.94 3.49
CA ALA A 88 6.91 4.17 2.52
C ALA A 88 6.15 5.12 1.60
N THR A 89 5.95 4.70 0.36
CA THR A 89 4.92 5.23 -0.53
C THR A 89 4.01 4.07 -0.90
N THR A 90 2.72 4.18 -0.60
CA THR A 90 1.77 3.09 -0.87
C THR A 90 0.83 3.48 -2.00
N VAL A 91 0.79 2.66 -3.06
CA VAL A 91 -0.10 2.87 -4.20
C VAL A 91 -0.98 1.67 -4.44
N ARG A 92 -2.24 1.93 -4.78
CA ARG A 92 -3.20 0.91 -5.23
C ARG A 92 -3.05 0.74 -6.74
N VAL A 93 -2.86 -0.51 -7.18
CA VAL A 93 -2.72 -0.87 -8.60
C VAL A 93 -3.85 -1.80 -9.04
N PRO A 94 -4.21 -1.84 -10.34
CA PRO A 94 -5.31 -2.65 -10.86
C PRO A 94 -4.86 -4.10 -11.07
N ALA A 95 -4.33 -4.71 -10.00
CA ALA A 95 -3.90 -6.09 -9.94
C ALA A 95 -4.85 -6.89 -9.02
N ILE A 96 -5.10 -8.15 -9.38
CA ILE A 96 -5.88 -9.09 -8.58
C ILE A 96 -4.93 -10.04 -7.87
N GLY A 97 -4.98 -10.08 -6.54
CA GLY A 97 -4.15 -10.96 -5.73
C GLY A 97 -2.69 -10.49 -5.63
N GLY A 98 -2.06 -10.81 -4.49
CA GLY A 98 -0.66 -10.47 -4.22
C GLY A 98 -0.39 -8.98 -4.02
N HIS A 99 0.71 -8.66 -3.38
CA HIS A 99 1.26 -7.31 -3.30
C HIS A 99 2.69 -7.36 -3.80
N SER A 100 3.17 -6.27 -4.40
CA SER A 100 4.56 -6.15 -4.81
C SER A 100 5.18 -4.94 -4.13
N GLU A 101 6.48 -4.99 -3.90
CA GLU A 101 7.22 -3.93 -3.22
C GLU A 101 8.59 -3.76 -3.90
N ALA A 102 8.98 -2.51 -4.12
CA ALA A 102 10.36 -2.15 -4.45
C ALA A 102 11.03 -1.66 -3.16
N VAL A 103 12.07 -2.36 -2.72
CA VAL A 103 12.77 -2.19 -1.42
C VAL A 103 14.28 -2.06 -1.64
#